data_AF-A0A2G7TB02-F1
#
_entry.id   AF-A0A2G7TB02-F1
#
_cell.length_a   1.000
_cell.length_b   1.000
_cell.length_c   1.000
_cell.angle_alpha   90.00
_cell.angle_beta   90.00
_cell.angle_gamma   90.00
#
_symmetry.space_group_name_H-M   'P 1'
#
loop_
_entity.id
_entity.type
_entity.pdbx_description
1 polymer ?
#
loop_
_entity_poly.entity_id
_entity_poly.type
_entity_poly.pdbx_seq_one_letter_code
_entity_poly.pdbx_strand_id
1 'polypeptide(L)'
;MIGKFIFNDTGGKVGRVDDLIISPDKNVTYAIVSAGGFVGIGQHDVAIPIREINEISGKLIIMGATRQSVKDMPAFTYTNEAMVREQFLANAGKEISKGKAAVSELEKKYDLASSDAKVNIQMHINRMHTEIKSADEKMNEMRHSGVKNWRDFEAGVVAAIDRIKKSMALSEG
;
A
#
# COMPACT_ATOMS: atom_id res chain seq x y z
N MET A 1 -3.79 28.63 1.34
CA MET A 1 -3.42 28.12 2.67
C MET A 1 -2.03 27.48 2.68
N ILE A 2 -1.68 26.66 1.68
CA ILE A 2 -0.33 26.08 1.54
C ILE A 2 0.76 27.16 1.61
N GLY A 3 1.85 26.87 2.32
CA GLY A 3 2.98 27.77 2.56
C GLY A 3 2.77 28.78 3.69
N LYS A 4 1.54 28.97 4.19
CA LYS A 4 1.26 29.87 5.32
C LYS A 4 1.75 29.25 6.65
N PHE A 5 2.20 30.12 7.56
CA PHE A 5 2.47 29.73 8.94
C PHE A 5 1.19 29.66 9.76
N ILE A 6 1.18 28.73 10.72
CA ILE A 6 0.15 28.61 11.74
C ILE A 6 0.66 29.23 13.03
N PHE A 7 -0.20 30.01 13.66
CA PHE A 7 0.02 30.67 14.93
C PHE A 7 -0.95 30.12 15.99
N ASN A 8 -0.68 30.40 17.24
CA ASN A 8 -1.64 30.25 18.32
C ASN A 8 -2.30 31.60 18.66
N ASP A 9 -3.21 31.58 19.63
CA ASP A 9 -3.97 32.73 20.13
C ASP A 9 -3.09 33.80 20.82
N THR A 10 -1.85 33.45 21.21
CA THR A 10 -0.87 34.40 21.75
C THR A 10 0.07 34.98 20.68
N GLY A 11 -0.12 34.60 19.40
CA GLY A 11 0.70 35.06 18.28
C GLY A 11 2.02 34.29 18.09
N GLY A 12 2.26 33.24 18.88
CA GLY A 12 3.39 32.34 18.72
C GLY A 12 3.22 31.41 17.51
N LYS A 13 4.28 31.24 16.71
CA LYS A 13 4.30 30.33 15.56
C LYS A 13 4.41 28.87 16.03
N VAL A 14 3.51 28.02 15.54
CA VAL A 14 3.44 26.60 15.92
C VAL A 14 3.77 25.63 14.76
N GLY A 15 3.65 26.06 13.50
CA GLY A 15 3.97 25.23 12.33
C GLY A 15 3.84 25.94 10.98
N ARG A 16 3.99 25.20 9.88
CA ARG A 16 3.73 25.66 8.51
C ARG A 16 2.84 24.65 7.78
N VAL A 17 1.86 25.12 7.02
CA VAL A 17 1.06 24.25 6.13
C VAL A 17 1.88 23.89 4.92
N ASP A 18 2.17 22.61 4.73
CA ASP A 18 2.96 22.09 3.60
C ASP A 18 2.07 21.48 2.53
N ASP A 19 0.95 20.86 2.92
CA ASP A 19 -0.03 20.29 1.99
C ASP A 19 -1.46 20.31 2.58
N LEU A 20 -2.46 19.95 1.77
CA LEU A 20 -3.85 19.80 2.15
C LEU A 20 -4.40 18.44 1.67
N ILE A 21 -5.08 17.71 2.55
CA ILE A 21 -5.85 16.53 2.15
C ILE A 21 -7.23 16.99 1.67
N ILE A 22 -7.56 16.65 0.43
CA ILE A 22 -8.86 16.93 -0.19
C ILE A 22 -9.64 15.61 -0.28
N SER A 23 -10.87 15.60 0.24
CA SER A 23 -11.77 14.45 0.13
C SER A 23 -12.35 14.31 -1.29
N PRO A 24 -12.89 13.13 -1.66
CA PRO A 24 -13.43 12.89 -3.00
C PRO A 24 -14.54 13.86 -3.44
N ASP A 25 -15.27 14.43 -2.49
CA ASP A 25 -16.29 15.46 -2.67
C ASP A 25 -15.71 16.88 -2.85
N LYS A 26 -14.38 17.00 -2.99
CA LYS A 26 -13.61 18.23 -3.19
C LYS A 26 -13.54 19.17 -1.99
N ASN A 27 -13.83 18.68 -0.78
CA ASN A 27 -13.66 19.44 0.44
C ASN A 27 -12.25 19.26 1.04
N VAL A 28 -11.67 20.34 1.57
CA VAL A 28 -10.42 20.23 2.35
C VAL A 28 -10.78 19.65 3.71
N THR A 29 -10.13 18.55 4.10
CA THR A 29 -10.42 17.84 5.36
C THR A 29 -9.32 18.04 6.40
N TYR A 30 -8.06 18.01 5.97
CA TYR A 30 -6.90 18.18 6.83
C TYR A 30 -5.86 19.09 6.18
N ALA A 31 -5.13 19.84 7.00
CA ALA A 31 -3.88 20.47 6.63
C ALA A 31 -2.71 19.62 7.14
N ILE A 32 -1.73 19.37 6.27
CA ILE A 32 -0.47 18.75 6.66
C ILE A 32 0.46 19.85 7.14
N VAL A 33 0.86 19.77 8.42
CA VAL A 33 1.58 20.83 9.12
C VAL A 33 2.94 20.32 9.56
N SER A 34 3.97 21.04 9.14
CA SER A 34 5.35 20.79 9.55
C SER A 34 5.60 21.42 10.92
N ALA A 35 5.69 20.58 11.96
CA ALA A 35 5.85 21.00 13.37
C ALA A 35 7.30 21.46 13.72
N GLY A 36 8.23 21.21 12.79
CA GLY A 36 9.61 21.73 12.80
C GLY A 36 10.68 20.64 12.75
N GLY A 37 11.42 20.66 11.65
CA GLY A 37 12.64 19.92 11.28
C GLY A 37 13.07 20.51 9.93
N PHE A 38 14.37 20.55 9.61
CA PHE A 38 14.79 20.99 8.28
C PHE A 38 14.28 19.97 7.25
N VAL A 39 13.86 20.46 6.08
CA VAL A 39 13.60 19.63 4.90
C VAL A 39 14.77 18.65 4.73
N GLY A 40 14.54 17.36 4.92
CA GLY A 40 15.54 16.31 4.66
C GLY A 40 16.18 15.60 5.87
N ILE A 41 15.93 16.00 7.13
CA ILE A 41 16.37 15.21 8.30
C ILE A 41 15.23 15.13 9.32
N GLY A 42 14.45 14.04 9.25
CA GLY A 42 13.33 13.77 10.16
C GLY A 42 12.14 14.72 9.98
N GLN A 43 11.39 14.54 8.89
CA GLN A 43 10.15 15.26 8.65
C GLN A 43 9.08 14.80 9.66
N HIS A 44 8.74 15.67 10.62
CA HIS A 44 7.62 15.47 11.55
C HIS A 44 6.42 16.29 11.09
N ASP A 45 5.76 15.77 10.08
CA ASP A 45 4.49 16.30 9.59
C ASP A 45 3.37 15.81 10.50
N VAL A 46 2.34 16.62 10.69
CA VAL A 46 1.14 16.22 11.44
C VAL A 46 -0.10 16.61 10.65
N ALA A 47 -1.13 15.78 10.70
CA ALA A 47 -2.40 16.06 10.04
C ALA A 47 -3.35 16.78 11.01
N ILE A 48 -3.64 18.05 10.74
CA ILE A 48 -4.54 18.87 11.56
C ILE A 48 -5.88 19.03 10.83
N PRO A 49 -7.03 18.68 11.46
CA PRO A 49 -8.34 18.91 10.86
C PRO A 49 -8.55 20.38 10.51
N ILE A 50 -9.08 20.68 9.30
CA ILE A 50 -9.21 22.07 8.86
C ILE A 50 -10.12 22.89 9.78
N ARG A 51 -11.10 22.25 10.42
CA ARG A 51 -12.03 22.84 11.40
C ARG A 51 -11.35 23.39 12.65
N GLU A 52 -10.12 22.94 12.95
CA GLU A 52 -9.34 23.41 14.10
C GLU A 52 -8.50 24.65 13.75
N ILE A 53 -8.40 24.97 12.45
CA ILE A 53 -7.63 26.11 11.93
C ILE A 53 -8.59 27.24 11.59
N ASN A 54 -8.49 28.32 12.35
CA ASN A 54 -9.26 29.54 12.13
C ASN A 54 -8.43 30.53 11.29
N GLU A 55 -9.00 31.10 10.24
CA GLU A 55 -8.36 32.21 9.52
C GLU A 55 -8.84 33.54 10.11
N ILE A 56 -7.95 34.25 10.81
CA ILE A 56 -8.25 35.54 11.46
C ILE A 56 -7.28 36.58 10.92
N SER A 57 -7.81 37.62 10.28
CA SER A 57 -7.01 38.70 9.67
C SER A 57 -5.90 38.19 8.75
N GLY A 58 -6.19 37.14 7.97
CA GLY A 58 -5.27 36.51 7.02
C GLY A 58 -4.23 35.56 7.63
N LYS A 59 -4.20 35.40 8.96
CA LYS A 59 -3.36 34.45 9.70
C LYS A 59 -4.12 33.18 10.02
N LEU A 60 -3.44 32.04 9.96
CA LEU A 60 -3.98 30.76 10.39
C LEU A 60 -3.72 30.59 11.89
N ILE A 61 -4.77 30.34 12.68
CA ILE A 61 -4.71 30.29 14.13
C ILE A 61 -5.36 29.00 14.64
N ILE A 62 -4.63 28.28 15.49
CA ILE A 62 -5.18 27.18 16.30
C ILE A 62 -5.19 27.65 17.76
N MET A 63 -6.39 27.76 18.33
CA MET A 63 -6.56 28.27 19.70
C MET A 63 -5.95 27.30 20.72
N GLY A 64 -5.17 27.82 21.66
CA GLY A 64 -4.54 27.03 22.73
C GLY A 64 -3.38 26.14 22.28
N ALA A 65 -3.03 26.12 20.98
CA ALA A 65 -1.93 25.31 20.50
C ALA A 65 -0.57 25.82 20.99
N THR A 66 0.32 24.90 21.32
CA THR A 66 1.74 25.19 21.55
C THR A 66 2.56 24.48 20.49
N ARG A 67 3.79 24.96 20.25
CA ARG A 67 4.71 24.26 19.34
C ARG A 67 4.99 22.84 19.79
N GLN A 68 5.06 22.61 21.11
CA GLN A 68 5.28 21.28 21.67
C GLN A 68 4.05 20.38 21.45
N SER A 69 2.84 20.86 21.71
CA SER A 69 1.63 20.05 21.49
C SER A 69 1.44 19.65 20.03
N VAL A 70 1.82 20.52 19.07
CA VAL A 70 1.80 20.17 17.63
C VAL A 70 2.90 19.15 17.28
N LYS A 71 4.06 19.19 17.93
CA LYS A 71 5.12 18.18 17.75
C LYS A 71 4.79 16.83 18.39
N ASP A 72 4.04 16.83 19.49
CA ASP A 72 3.65 15.61 20.19
C ASP A 72 2.49 14.88 19.49
N MET A 73 1.86 15.52 18.49
CA MET A 73 0.88 14.87 17.65
C MET A 73 1.50 13.71 16.85
N PRO A 74 0.71 12.65 16.55
CA PRO A 74 1.16 11.55 15.72
C PRO A 74 1.72 12.04 14.38
N ALA A 75 2.88 11.50 14.00
CA ALA A 75 3.47 11.81 12.71
C ALA A 75 2.55 11.34 11.58
N PHE A 76 2.19 12.28 10.71
CA PHE A 76 1.59 11.98 9.42
C PHE A 76 2.67 11.40 8.51
N THR A 77 2.43 10.21 7.99
CA THR A 77 3.29 9.59 7.00
C THR A 77 2.54 9.54 5.67
N TYR A 78 3.15 10.12 4.63
CA TYR A 78 2.75 9.76 3.28
C TYR A 78 3.08 8.29 3.10
N THR A 79 2.07 7.45 2.93
CA THR A 79 2.33 6.09 2.48
C THR A 79 3.00 6.22 1.12
N ASN A 80 4.28 5.86 1.04
CA ASN A 80 4.97 5.80 -0.25
C ASN A 80 4.35 4.65 -1.04
N GLU A 81 3.31 4.95 -1.82
CA GLU A 81 2.56 3.98 -2.61
C GLU A 81 3.48 3.19 -3.56
N ALA A 82 4.59 3.79 -4.01
CA ALA A 82 5.58 3.06 -4.80
C ALA A 82 6.24 1.97 -3.95
N MET A 83 6.67 2.29 -2.72
CA MET A 83 7.29 1.33 -1.81
C MET A 83 6.30 0.21 -1.40
N VAL A 84 5.07 0.56 -1.07
CA VAL A 84 4.04 -0.44 -0.70
C VAL A 84 3.75 -1.37 -1.89
N ARG A 85 3.59 -0.80 -3.09
CA ARG A 85 3.44 -1.56 -4.33
C ARG A 85 4.63 -2.49 -4.56
N GLU A 86 5.87 -2.01 -4.45
CA GLU A 86 7.06 -2.84 -4.66
C GLU A 86 7.13 -3.99 -3.63
N GLN A 87 6.83 -3.73 -2.36
CA GLN A 87 6.77 -4.77 -1.34
C GLN A 87 5.67 -5.81 -1.64
N PHE A 88 4.51 -5.35 -2.09
CA PHE A 88 3.42 -6.22 -2.51
C PHE A 88 3.84 -7.08 -3.71
N LEU A 89 4.43 -6.48 -4.75
CA LEU A 89 4.90 -7.19 -5.95
C LEU A 89 5.97 -8.23 -5.60
N ALA A 90 6.88 -7.91 -4.67
CA ALA A 90 7.91 -8.84 -4.20
C ALA A 90 7.30 -10.05 -3.47
N ASN A 91 6.35 -9.79 -2.56
CA ASN A 91 5.66 -10.85 -1.82
C ASN A 91 4.83 -11.74 -2.76
N ALA A 92 4.07 -11.13 -3.66
CA ALA A 92 3.29 -11.84 -4.67
C ALA A 92 4.19 -12.70 -5.58
N GLY A 93 5.30 -12.14 -6.05
CA GLY A 93 6.28 -12.88 -6.84
C GLY A 93 6.87 -14.08 -6.11
N LYS A 94 7.11 -13.97 -4.79
CA LYS A 94 7.59 -15.09 -3.96
C LYS A 94 6.54 -16.21 -3.90
N GLU A 95 5.27 -15.88 -3.71
CA GLU A 95 4.20 -16.90 -3.67
C GLU A 95 4.00 -17.59 -5.02
N ILE A 96 4.06 -16.84 -6.13
CA ILE A 96 4.01 -17.43 -7.49
C ILE A 96 5.22 -18.35 -7.72
N SER A 97 6.41 -17.94 -7.24
CA SER A 97 7.63 -18.75 -7.36
C SER A 97 7.54 -20.07 -6.60
N LYS A 98 6.90 -20.07 -5.41
CA LYS A 98 6.57 -21.32 -4.68
C LYS A 98 5.61 -22.20 -5.48
N GLY A 99 4.59 -21.62 -6.11
CA GLY A 99 3.67 -22.35 -6.99
C GLY A 99 4.39 -23.01 -8.16
N LYS A 100 5.30 -22.29 -8.81
CA LYS A 100 6.15 -22.81 -9.92
C LYS A 100 7.04 -23.97 -9.45
N ALA A 101 7.65 -23.85 -8.26
CA ALA A 101 8.42 -24.93 -7.68
C ALA A 101 7.56 -26.17 -7.39
N ALA A 102 6.34 -25.99 -6.87
CA ALA A 102 5.42 -27.09 -6.63
C ALA A 102 5.02 -27.82 -7.94
N VAL A 103 4.82 -27.09 -9.05
CA VAL A 103 4.61 -27.71 -10.36
C VAL A 103 5.81 -28.56 -10.78
N SER A 104 7.03 -28.05 -10.64
CA SER A 104 8.24 -28.81 -10.96
C SER A 104 8.36 -30.11 -10.14
N GLU A 105 7.95 -30.09 -8.88
CA GLU A 105 7.89 -31.30 -8.06
C GLU A 105 6.78 -32.27 -8.51
N LEU A 106 5.62 -31.76 -8.93
CA LEU A 106 4.56 -32.60 -9.50
C LEU A 106 4.98 -33.26 -10.82
N GLU A 107 5.72 -32.56 -11.67
CA GLU A 107 6.28 -33.11 -12.91
C GLU A 107 7.24 -34.27 -12.63
N LYS A 108 8.14 -34.12 -11.65
CA LYS A 108 9.01 -35.23 -11.22
C LYS A 108 8.21 -36.43 -10.71
N LYS A 109 7.15 -36.19 -9.93
CA LYS A 109 6.24 -37.25 -9.46
C LYS A 109 5.51 -37.92 -10.62
N TYR A 110 5.10 -37.17 -11.62
CA TYR A 110 4.43 -37.68 -12.82
C TYR A 110 5.32 -38.68 -13.56
N ASP A 111 6.61 -38.36 -13.76
CA ASP A 111 7.54 -39.23 -14.49
C ASP A 111 7.72 -40.61 -13.83
N LEU A 112 7.66 -40.65 -12.49
CA LEU A 112 7.83 -41.86 -11.68
C LEU A 112 6.52 -42.60 -11.37
N ALA A 113 5.37 -42.04 -11.74
CA ALA A 113 4.05 -42.56 -11.36
C ALA A 113 3.55 -43.70 -12.26
N SER A 114 2.67 -44.55 -11.71
CA SER A 114 1.89 -45.51 -12.48
C SER A 114 0.89 -44.81 -13.42
N SER A 115 0.38 -45.51 -14.44
CA SER A 115 -0.57 -44.93 -15.41
C SER A 115 -1.81 -44.33 -14.75
N ASP A 116 -2.36 -44.97 -13.72
CA ASP A 116 -3.55 -44.47 -13.01
C ASP A 116 -3.24 -43.19 -12.22
N ALA A 117 -2.07 -43.15 -11.56
CA ALA A 117 -1.63 -41.97 -10.81
C ALA A 117 -1.25 -40.80 -11.74
N LYS A 118 -0.73 -41.08 -12.93
CA LYS A 118 -0.37 -40.08 -13.95
C LYS A 118 -1.56 -39.21 -14.35
N VAL A 119 -2.75 -39.79 -14.51
CA VAL A 119 -3.96 -39.02 -14.87
C VAL A 119 -4.29 -37.97 -13.80
N ASN A 120 -4.25 -38.38 -12.53
CA ASN A 120 -4.53 -37.48 -11.40
C ASN A 120 -3.45 -36.39 -11.24
N ILE A 121 -2.17 -36.76 -11.36
CA ILE A 121 -1.06 -35.80 -11.27
C ILE A 121 -1.11 -34.80 -12.44
N GLN A 122 -1.39 -35.26 -13.66
CA GLN A 122 -1.51 -34.40 -14.83
C GLN A 122 -2.64 -33.37 -14.68
N MET A 123 -3.77 -33.76 -14.09
CA MET A 123 -4.87 -32.84 -13.80
C MET A 123 -4.43 -31.72 -12.84
N HIS A 124 -3.68 -32.06 -11.79
CA HIS A 124 -3.13 -31.09 -10.84
C HIS A 124 -2.10 -30.16 -11.49
N ILE A 125 -1.19 -30.69 -12.31
CA ILE A 125 -0.21 -29.90 -13.08
C ILE A 125 -0.93 -28.88 -13.97
N ASN A 126 -1.94 -29.32 -14.73
CA ASN A 126 -2.69 -28.43 -15.64
C ASN A 126 -3.42 -27.32 -14.89
N ARG A 127 -4.04 -27.66 -13.74
CA ARG A 127 -4.69 -26.67 -12.88
C ARG A 127 -3.68 -25.66 -12.34
N MET A 128 -2.57 -26.13 -11.78
CA MET A 128 -1.52 -25.26 -11.24
C MET A 128 -0.93 -24.33 -12.30
N HIS A 129 -0.66 -24.81 -13.51
CA HIS A 129 -0.22 -23.98 -14.62
C HIS A 129 -1.23 -22.87 -14.96
N THR A 130 -2.52 -23.20 -14.97
CA THR A 130 -3.58 -22.23 -15.26
C THR A 130 -3.63 -21.14 -14.20
N GLU A 131 -3.56 -21.51 -12.92
CA GLU A 131 -3.58 -20.55 -11.81
C GLU A 131 -2.31 -19.68 -11.77
N ILE A 132 -1.14 -20.26 -12.01
CA ILE A 132 0.13 -19.52 -12.10
C ILE A 132 0.10 -18.52 -13.26
N LYS A 133 -0.39 -18.94 -14.44
CA LYS A 133 -0.54 -18.05 -15.60
C LYS A 133 -1.47 -16.89 -15.28
N SER A 134 -2.62 -17.17 -14.67
CA SER A 134 -3.57 -16.13 -14.24
C SER A 134 -2.94 -15.14 -13.25
N ALA A 135 -2.14 -15.63 -12.29
CA ALA A 135 -1.44 -14.76 -11.34
C ALA A 135 -0.36 -13.90 -12.00
N ASP A 136 0.43 -14.47 -12.93
CA ASP A 136 1.43 -13.72 -13.72
C ASP A 136 0.76 -12.63 -14.57
N GLU A 137 -0.39 -12.90 -15.19
CA GLU A 137 -1.18 -11.92 -15.94
C GLU A 137 -1.67 -10.78 -15.05
N LYS A 138 -2.25 -11.08 -13.88
CA LYS A 138 -2.70 -10.06 -12.91
C LYS A 138 -1.56 -9.21 -12.38
N MET A 139 -0.41 -9.84 -12.11
CA MET A 139 0.81 -9.14 -11.73
C MET A 139 1.28 -8.19 -12.84
N ASN A 140 1.21 -8.61 -14.10
CA ASN A 140 1.56 -7.76 -15.23
C ASN A 140 0.58 -6.60 -15.39
N GLU A 141 -0.73 -6.82 -15.32
CA GLU A 141 -1.74 -5.75 -15.34
C GLU A 141 -1.44 -4.69 -14.26
N MET A 142 -1.20 -5.16 -13.02
CA MET A 142 -0.85 -4.29 -11.89
C MET A 142 0.45 -3.50 -12.16
N ARG A 143 1.49 -4.14 -12.71
CA ARG A 143 2.76 -3.45 -13.03
C ARG A 143 2.55 -2.33 -14.05
N HIS A 144 1.71 -2.55 -15.07
CA HIS A 144 1.42 -1.57 -16.12
C HIS A 144 0.48 -0.45 -15.68
N SER A 145 -0.36 -0.67 -14.65
CA SER A 145 -1.26 0.35 -14.11
C SER A 145 -0.54 1.56 -13.47
N GLY A 146 0.75 1.40 -13.14
CA GLY A 146 1.56 2.42 -12.49
C GLY A 146 1.21 2.62 -11.01
N VAL A 147 2.02 3.42 -10.32
CA VAL A 147 1.93 3.64 -8.86
C VAL A 147 0.62 4.33 -8.43
N LYS A 148 -0.08 5.01 -9.34
CA LYS A 148 -1.30 5.75 -8.96
C LYS A 148 -2.53 4.83 -8.84
N ASN A 149 -2.61 3.77 -9.65
CA ASN A 149 -3.82 2.97 -9.81
C ASN A 149 -3.64 1.49 -9.39
N TRP A 150 -2.48 1.12 -8.86
CA TRP A 150 -2.16 -0.28 -8.59
C TRP A 150 -3.09 -0.97 -7.59
N ARG A 151 -3.66 -0.20 -6.65
CA ARG A 151 -4.56 -0.74 -5.62
C ARG A 151 -5.84 -1.34 -6.20
N ASP A 152 -6.29 -0.87 -7.36
CA ASP A 152 -7.45 -1.42 -8.05
C ASP A 152 -7.22 -2.88 -8.51
N PHE A 153 -5.95 -3.29 -8.63
CA PHE A 153 -5.53 -4.62 -9.08
C PHE A 153 -5.14 -5.55 -7.93
N GLU A 154 -4.99 -5.01 -6.70
CA GLU A 154 -4.52 -5.74 -5.53
C GLU A 154 -5.37 -6.99 -5.25
N ALA A 155 -6.70 -6.82 -5.20
CA ALA A 155 -7.64 -7.90 -4.95
C ALA A 155 -7.55 -9.01 -6.03
N GLY A 156 -7.30 -8.65 -7.28
CA GLY A 156 -7.15 -9.59 -8.38
C GLY A 156 -5.90 -10.46 -8.24
N VAL A 157 -4.77 -9.85 -7.84
CA VAL A 157 -3.51 -10.57 -7.59
C VAL A 157 -3.64 -11.48 -6.37
N VAL A 158 -4.21 -10.99 -5.27
CA VAL A 158 -4.43 -11.79 -4.04
C VAL A 158 -5.29 -13.01 -4.34
N ALA A 159 -6.42 -12.83 -5.02
CA ALA A 159 -7.31 -13.93 -5.37
C ALA A 159 -6.62 -14.99 -6.26
N ALA A 160 -5.74 -14.57 -7.18
CA ALA A 160 -4.97 -15.52 -8.00
C ALA A 160 -3.95 -16.31 -7.17
N ILE A 161 -3.23 -15.66 -6.26
CA ILE A 161 -2.30 -16.33 -5.34
C ILE A 161 -3.03 -17.32 -4.44
N ASP A 162 -4.21 -16.98 -3.92
CA ASP A 162 -4.97 -17.89 -3.06
C ASP A 162 -5.43 -19.14 -3.81
N ARG A 163 -5.74 -19.03 -5.11
CA ARG A 163 -6.02 -20.21 -5.95
C ARG A 163 -4.80 -21.10 -6.17
N ILE A 164 -3.61 -20.51 -6.30
CA ILE A 164 -2.34 -21.28 -6.32
C ILE A 164 -2.17 -22.04 -5.01
N LYS A 165 -2.26 -21.35 -3.86
CA LYS A 165 -2.11 -21.96 -2.53
C LYS A 165 -3.11 -23.09 -2.30
N LYS A 166 -4.37 -22.88 -2.67
CA LYS A 166 -5.42 -23.90 -2.57
C LYS A 166 -5.11 -25.11 -3.46
N SER A 167 -4.61 -24.88 -4.67
CA SER A 167 -4.25 -25.96 -5.60
C SER A 167 -3.02 -26.74 -5.13
N MET A 168 -2.07 -26.09 -4.45
CA MET A 168 -0.94 -26.76 -3.79
C MET A 168 -1.42 -27.66 -2.64
N ALA A 169 -2.30 -27.16 -1.76
CA ALA A 169 -2.82 -27.93 -0.63
C ALA A 169 -3.60 -29.19 -1.07
N LEU A 170 -4.28 -29.14 -2.21
CA LEU A 170 -4.97 -30.29 -2.80
C LEU A 170 -4.02 -31.38 -3.34
N SER A 171 -2.75 -31.05 -3.55
CA SER A 171 -1.74 -32.00 -4.06
C SER A 171 -0.95 -32.72 -2.98
N GLU A 172 -1.10 -32.30 -1.71
CA GLU A 172 -0.44 -32.89 -0.54
C GLU A 172 -1.32 -33.87 0.24
N GLY A 173 -2.64 -33.87 0.02
CA GLY A 173 -3.61 -34.78 0.64
C GLY A 173 -4.02 -35.91 -0.28
#